data_AF-A0A3D4Y517-F1
#
_entry.id   AF-A0A3D4Y517-F1
#
_cell.length_a   1.000
_cell.length_b   1.000
_cell.length_c   1.000
_cell.angle_alpha   90.00
_cell.angle_beta   90.00
_cell.angle_gamma   90.00
#
_symmetry.space_group_name_H-M   'P 1'
#
loop_
_entity.id
_entity.type
_entity.pdbx_description
1 polymer ?
#
loop_
_entity_poly.entity_id
_entity_poly.type
_entity_poly.pdbx_seq_one_letter_code
_entity_poly.pdbx_strand_id
1 'polypeptide(L)'
;MNLFKEKKFDIVRQNFELRKLNKTHPQWLGDYDVFAVDNKNKSIWIVECKVIEKVATFYDMYRQQNRFFNEHKEDEMFQRRIDYLQENAAQVIQQLGCADYAEYKVIPYMCMNKVLISRYKKIAFPIVSYPELEEIISGVIRE
;
A
#
# COMPACT_ATOMS: atom_id res chain seq x y z
N MET A 1 4.61 -6.36 -16.51
CA MET A 1 5.95 -5.82 -16.23
C MET A 1 5.96 -5.41 -14.76
N ASN A 2 6.92 -5.86 -13.94
CA ASN A 2 6.88 -5.62 -12.48
C ASN A 2 7.83 -4.46 -12.15
N LEU A 3 7.26 -3.25 -12.11
CA LEU A 3 7.96 -1.99 -11.92
C LEU A 3 9.00 -2.02 -10.76
N PHE A 4 8.64 -2.61 -9.62
CA PHE A 4 9.55 -2.74 -8.47
C PHE A 4 10.75 -3.64 -8.77
N LYS A 5 10.56 -4.73 -9.52
CA LYS A 5 11.67 -5.61 -9.93
C LYS A 5 12.65 -4.88 -10.86
N GLU A 6 12.14 -4.03 -11.74
CA GLU A 6 12.98 -3.25 -12.66
C GLU A 6 13.81 -2.19 -11.96
N LYS A 7 13.25 -1.61 -10.89
CA LYS A 7 13.97 -0.71 -9.98
C LYS A 7 14.86 -1.43 -8.97
N LYS A 8 15.06 -2.74 -9.13
CA LYS A 8 15.98 -3.57 -8.34
C LYS A 8 15.66 -3.60 -6.84
N PHE A 9 14.38 -3.59 -6.49
CA PHE A 9 13.96 -3.91 -5.12
C PHE A 9 14.37 -5.35 -4.78
N ASP A 10 14.93 -5.54 -3.59
CA ASP A 10 15.48 -6.82 -3.13
C ASP A 10 14.40 -7.88 -2.98
N ILE A 11 13.23 -7.49 -2.49
CA ILE A 11 12.08 -8.37 -2.29
C ILE A 11 10.88 -7.71 -2.95
N VAL A 12 10.15 -8.48 -3.76
CA VAL A 12 8.83 -8.09 -4.28
C VAL A 12 7.89 -9.28 -4.14
N ARG A 13 6.73 -9.04 -3.54
CA ARG A 13 5.65 -10.02 -3.35
C ARG A 13 4.32 -9.37 -3.73
N GLN A 14 3.39 -10.19 -4.22
CA GLN A 14 2.02 -9.80 -4.53
C GLN A 14 1.06 -10.65 -3.71
N ASN A 15 -0.08 -10.08 -3.33
CA ASN A 15 -1.09 -10.73 -2.47
C ASN A 15 -0.43 -11.39 -1.24
N PHE A 16 0.46 -10.62 -0.61
CA PHE A 16 1.36 -11.14 0.41
C PHE A 16 0.71 -11.09 1.78
N GLU A 17 0.58 -12.23 2.45
CA GLU A 17 0.06 -12.27 3.83
C GLU A 17 1.22 -12.49 4.82
N LEU A 18 1.41 -11.56 5.75
CA LEU A 18 2.42 -11.72 6.80
C LEU A 18 2.17 -12.96 7.66
N ARG A 19 0.92 -13.37 7.86
CA ARG A 19 0.61 -14.60 8.60
C ARG A 19 1.15 -15.87 7.91
N LYS A 20 1.22 -15.87 6.58
CA LYS A 20 1.82 -16.98 5.80
C LYS A 20 3.35 -16.99 5.93
N LEU A 21 3.97 -15.83 6.12
CA LEU A 21 5.39 -15.73 6.47
C LEU A 21 5.64 -16.27 7.87
N ASN A 22 4.85 -15.85 8.86
CA ASN A 22 4.94 -16.30 10.23
C ASN A 22 3.59 -16.21 10.95
N LYS A 23 3.19 -17.30 11.63
CA LYS A 23 1.88 -17.41 12.30
C LYS A 23 1.68 -16.43 13.47
N THR A 24 2.74 -15.77 13.95
CA THR A 24 2.66 -14.73 14.99
C THR A 24 1.96 -13.45 14.50
N HIS A 25 1.95 -13.20 13.19
CA HIS A 25 1.22 -12.06 12.64
C HIS A 25 -0.30 -12.26 12.70
N PRO A 26 -1.09 -11.22 13.02
CA PRO A 26 -2.54 -11.33 13.13
C PRO A 26 -3.21 -11.71 11.80
N GLN A 27 -4.19 -12.63 11.86
CA GLN A 27 -4.99 -13.02 10.68
C GLN A 27 -5.83 -11.86 10.11
N TRP A 28 -6.28 -10.94 10.96
CA TRP A 28 -7.18 -9.86 10.55
C TRP A 28 -6.49 -8.77 9.73
N LEU A 29 -5.16 -8.80 9.59
CA LEU A 29 -4.43 -7.85 8.74
C LEU A 29 -4.78 -8.02 7.25
N GLY A 30 -5.08 -9.25 6.83
CA GLY A 30 -5.24 -9.58 5.41
C GLY A 30 -3.91 -9.57 4.66
N ASP A 31 -4.00 -9.47 3.35
CA ASP A 31 -2.88 -9.44 2.43
C ASP A 31 -2.47 -8.02 2.05
N TYR A 32 -1.26 -7.88 1.49
CA TYR A 32 -0.79 -6.67 0.84
C TYR A 32 -0.78 -6.93 -0.67
N ASP A 33 -1.54 -6.16 -1.46
CA ASP A 33 -1.62 -6.36 -2.91
C ASP A 33 -0.21 -6.32 -3.54
N VAL A 34 0.61 -5.35 -3.12
CA VAL A 34 2.05 -5.31 -3.39
C VAL A 34 2.81 -5.01 -2.12
N PHE A 35 3.84 -5.82 -1.87
CA PHE A 35 4.82 -5.63 -0.81
C PHE A 35 6.22 -5.68 -1.41
N ALA A 36 6.99 -4.61 -1.28
CA ALA A 36 8.35 -4.54 -1.79
C ALA A 36 9.34 -3.99 -0.75
N VAL A 37 10.56 -4.51 -0.75
CA VAL A 37 11.63 -4.10 0.17
C VAL A 37 12.80 -3.59 -0.64
N ASP A 38 13.27 -2.40 -0.29
CA ASP A 38 14.53 -1.81 -0.76
C ASP A 38 15.48 -1.73 0.42
N ASN A 39 16.46 -2.64 0.45
CA ASN A 39 17.45 -2.75 1.51
C ASN A 39 18.43 -1.58 1.48
N LYS A 40 18.71 -1.02 0.30
CA LYS A 40 19.64 0.09 0.12
C LYS A 40 19.10 1.36 0.79
N ASN A 41 17.82 1.67 0.56
CA ASN A 41 17.18 2.87 1.10
C ASN A 41 16.44 2.61 2.43
N LYS A 42 16.50 1.39 2.97
CA LYS A 42 15.80 0.97 4.18
C LYS A 42 14.31 1.31 4.12
N SER A 43 13.64 0.87 3.06
CA SER A 43 12.22 1.14 2.86
C SER A 43 11.41 -0.09 2.54
N ILE A 44 10.20 -0.13 3.09
CA ILE A 44 9.17 -1.15 2.81
C ILE A 44 8.03 -0.45 2.11
N TRP A 45 7.84 -0.76 0.85
CA TRP A 45 6.76 -0.21 0.04
C TRP A 45 5.56 -1.15 0.12
N ILE A 46 4.43 -0.59 0.52
CA ILE A 46 3.15 -1.30 0.52
C ILE A 46 2.18 -0.53 -0.37
N VAL A 47 1.64 -1.22 -1.37
CA VAL A 47 0.66 -0.63 -2.28
C VAL A 47 -0.63 -1.43 -2.19
N GLU A 48 -1.72 -0.74 -1.88
CA GLU A 48 -3.08 -1.26 -1.99
C GLU A 48 -3.66 -0.80 -3.33
N CYS A 49 -4.20 -1.72 -4.12
CA CYS A 49 -4.76 -1.48 -5.45
C CYS A 49 -6.29 -1.51 -5.39
N LYS A 50 -6.95 -0.40 -5.73
CA LYS A 50 -8.41 -0.34 -5.82
C LYS A 50 -8.88 0.13 -7.19
N VAL A 51 -9.83 -0.59 -7.77
CA VAL A 51 -10.51 -0.16 -8.99
C VAL A 51 -11.80 0.54 -8.61
N ILE A 52 -11.91 1.79 -9.01
CA ILE A 52 -13.10 2.60 -8.81
C ILE A 52 -13.91 2.61 -10.11
N GLU A 53 -15.16 2.15 -10.04
CA GLU A 53 -16.03 1.97 -11.20
C GLU A 53 -16.34 3.31 -11.91
N LYS A 54 -16.67 3.23 -13.20
CA LYS A 54 -17.23 4.39 -13.92
C LYS A 54 -18.62 4.68 -13.36
N VAL A 55 -18.91 5.96 -13.16
CA VAL A 55 -20.18 6.45 -12.62
C VAL A 55 -20.82 7.37 -13.66
N ALA A 56 -22.13 7.25 -13.86
CA ALA A 56 -22.86 8.04 -14.84
C ALA A 56 -23.35 9.36 -14.24
N THR A 57 -23.66 9.37 -12.93
CA THR A 57 -24.21 10.53 -12.23
C THR A 57 -23.39 10.92 -11.00
N PHE A 58 -23.60 12.14 -10.52
CA PHE A 58 -23.06 12.59 -9.23
C PHE A 58 -23.56 11.76 -8.05
N TYR A 59 -24.80 11.26 -8.12
CA TYR A 59 -25.37 10.41 -7.08
C TYR A 59 -24.62 9.07 -6.99
N ASP A 60 -24.30 8.47 -8.14
CA ASP A 60 -23.51 7.23 -8.18
C ASP A 60 -22.11 7.43 -7.60
N MET A 61 -21.46 8.55 -7.93
CA MET A 61 -20.17 8.93 -7.35
C MET A 61 -20.25 9.05 -5.83
N TYR A 62 -21.27 9.74 -5.30
CA TYR A 62 -21.46 9.93 -3.86
C TYR A 62 -21.67 8.59 -3.14
N ARG A 63 -22.54 7.73 -3.69
CA ARG A 63 -22.82 6.40 -3.15
C ARG A 63 -21.58 5.51 -3.17
N GLN A 64 -20.80 5.56 -4.25
CA GLN A 64 -19.55 4.82 -4.36
C GLN A 64 -18.54 5.27 -3.29
N GLN A 65 -18.36 6.57 -3.08
CA GLN A 65 -17.49 7.06 -2.02
C GLN A 65 -18.00 6.67 -0.62
N ASN A 66 -19.32 6.74 -0.38
CA ASN A 66 -19.90 6.35 0.90
C ASN A 66 -19.60 4.88 1.21
N ARG A 67 -19.80 4.01 0.21
CA ARG A 67 -19.46 2.59 0.31
C ARG A 67 -18.00 2.38 0.65
N PHE A 68 -17.11 3.03 -0.10
CA PHE A 68 -15.68 2.89 0.08
C PHE A 68 -15.20 3.32 1.48
N PHE A 69 -15.56 4.54 1.90
CA PHE A 69 -15.00 5.15 3.12
C PHE A 69 -15.77 4.83 4.40
N ASN A 70 -17.09 4.61 4.32
CA ASN A 70 -17.95 4.49 5.50
C ASN A 70 -18.49 3.07 5.70
N GLU A 71 -18.97 2.41 4.63
CA GLU A 71 -19.57 1.08 4.74
C GLU A 71 -18.50 -0.03 4.78
N HIS A 72 -17.58 -0.03 3.81
CA HIS A 72 -16.50 -1.01 3.71
C HIS A 72 -15.23 -0.58 4.44
N LYS A 73 -15.05 0.73 4.65
CA LYS A 73 -13.91 1.31 5.38
C LYS A 73 -12.57 0.83 4.83
N GLU A 74 -12.47 0.77 3.51
CA GLU A 74 -11.29 0.28 2.78
C GLU A 74 -10.03 1.06 3.18
N ASP A 75 -10.17 2.35 3.45
CA ASP A 75 -9.09 3.21 3.92
C ASP A 75 -8.64 2.85 5.35
N GLU A 76 -9.56 2.55 6.26
CA GLU A 76 -9.22 2.13 7.62
C GLU A 76 -8.55 0.75 7.62
N MET A 77 -8.98 -0.16 6.74
CA MET A 77 -8.34 -1.46 6.57
C MET A 77 -6.91 -1.35 6.08
N PHE A 78 -6.64 -0.45 5.12
CA PHE A 78 -5.28 -0.19 4.69
C PHE A 78 -4.46 0.53 5.78
N GLN A 79 -5.03 1.54 6.46
CA GLN A 79 -4.37 2.23 7.56
C GLN A 79 -3.89 1.26 8.65
N ARG A 80 -4.71 0.29 9.05
CA ARG A 80 -4.31 -0.72 10.04
C ARG A 80 -3.11 -1.56 9.61
N ARG A 81 -3.01 -1.89 8.31
CA ARG A 81 -1.84 -2.58 7.74
C ARG A 81 -0.60 -1.69 7.79
N ILE A 82 -0.75 -0.40 7.50
CA ILE A 82 0.32 0.61 7.61
C ILE A 82 0.82 0.69 9.06
N ASP A 83 -0.09 0.93 10.00
CA ASP A 83 0.23 1.13 11.42
C ASP A 83 0.94 -0.11 12.00
N TYR A 84 0.38 -1.29 11.73
CA TYR A 84 0.99 -2.54 12.17
C TYR A 84 2.41 -2.72 11.62
N LEU A 85 2.61 -2.46 10.33
CA LEU A 85 3.91 -2.64 9.70
C LEU A 85 4.92 -1.59 10.20
N GLN A 86 4.48 -0.38 10.53
CA GLN A 86 5.35 0.65 11.12
C GLN A 86 5.88 0.22 12.49
N GLU A 87 5.03 -0.41 13.31
CA GLU A 87 5.41 -0.91 14.63
C GLU A 87 6.27 -2.19 14.56
N ASN A 88 6.07 -3.03 13.53
CA ASN A 88 6.65 -4.37 13.44
C ASN A 88 7.64 -4.54 12.28
N ALA A 89 8.09 -3.45 11.65
CA ALA A 89 8.95 -3.48 10.47
C ALA A 89 10.20 -4.34 10.66
N ALA A 90 10.90 -4.15 11.79
CA ALA A 90 12.12 -4.89 12.11
C ALA A 90 11.89 -6.40 12.19
N GLN A 91 10.81 -6.81 12.87
CA GLN A 91 10.42 -8.22 12.96
C GLN A 91 10.14 -8.81 11.57
N VAL A 92 9.37 -8.09 10.74
CA VAL A 92 9.01 -8.56 9.39
C VAL A 92 10.25 -8.70 8.51
N ILE A 93 11.16 -7.72 8.51
CA ILE A 93 12.39 -7.75 7.72
C ILE A 93 13.33 -8.88 8.17
N GLN A 94 13.45 -9.10 9.48
CA GLN A 94 14.20 -10.23 10.01
C GLN A 94 13.63 -11.57 9.52
N GLN A 95 12.31 -11.75 9.57
CA GLN A 95 11.65 -12.97 9.11
C GLN A 95 11.71 -13.17 7.60
N LEU A 96 11.87 -12.10 6.82
CA LEU A 96 12.16 -12.14 5.39
C LEU A 96 13.61 -12.55 5.08
N GLY A 97 14.45 -12.72 6.09
CA GLY A 97 15.83 -13.21 5.96
C GLY A 97 16.88 -12.12 5.74
N CYS A 98 16.54 -10.85 5.94
CA CYS A 98 17.50 -9.75 5.83
C CYS A 98 18.39 -9.69 7.08
N ALA A 99 19.72 -9.60 6.88
CA ALA A 99 20.70 -9.58 7.97
C ALA A 99 20.63 -8.28 8.80
N ASP A 100 20.39 -7.16 8.14
CA ASP A 100 20.20 -5.85 8.76
C ASP A 100 18.73 -5.45 8.64
N TYR A 101 18.05 -5.44 9.79
CA TYR A 101 16.60 -5.30 9.92
C TYR A 101 16.16 -4.03 10.67
N ALA A 102 17.09 -3.17 11.08
CA ALA A 102 16.76 -1.94 11.79
C ALA A 102 16.37 -0.80 10.83
N GLU A 103 15.61 0.17 11.35
CA GLU A 103 15.37 1.48 10.72
C GLU A 103 14.64 1.48 9.36
N TYR A 104 13.93 0.39 9.03
CA TYR A 104 13.10 0.37 7.83
C TYR A 104 11.90 1.30 7.96
N LYS A 105 11.72 2.18 6.97
CA LYS A 105 10.58 3.09 6.87
C LYS A 105 9.49 2.47 6.00
N VAL A 106 8.25 2.49 6.47
CA VAL A 106 7.09 2.07 5.68
C VAL A 106 6.67 3.21 4.76
N ILE A 107 6.56 2.91 3.47
CA ILE A 107 6.18 3.83 2.39
C ILE A 107 4.85 3.34 1.78
N PRO A 108 3.71 3.86 2.25
CA PRO A 108 2.40 3.40 1.81
C PRO A 108 1.83 4.23 0.66
N TYR A 109 1.20 3.55 -0.30
CA TYR A 109 0.39 4.17 -1.34
C TYR A 109 -0.89 3.38 -1.58
N MET A 110 -2.00 4.08 -1.81
CA MET A 110 -3.20 3.46 -2.38
C MET A 110 -3.26 3.83 -3.87
N CYS A 111 -3.11 2.84 -4.73
CA CYS A 111 -3.11 3.00 -6.18
C CYS A 111 -4.51 2.75 -6.74
N MET A 112 -5.00 3.67 -7.57
CA MET A 112 -6.31 3.57 -8.20
C MET A 112 -6.25 3.80 -9.72
N ASN A 113 -7.28 3.33 -10.43
CA ASN A 113 -7.47 3.65 -11.85
C ASN A 113 -7.89 5.11 -12.09
N LYS A 114 -8.37 5.80 -11.04
CA LYS A 114 -8.67 7.24 -11.02
C LYS A 114 -8.41 7.77 -9.61
N VAL A 115 -7.83 8.97 -9.49
CA VAL A 115 -7.59 9.59 -8.18
C VAL A 115 -8.93 9.91 -7.53
N LEU A 116 -9.11 9.43 -6.30
CA LEU A 116 -10.30 9.65 -5.49
C LEU A 116 -9.93 10.37 -4.19
N ILE A 117 -10.41 11.60 -4.02
CA ILE A 117 -10.24 12.36 -2.79
C ILE A 117 -11.51 12.19 -1.96
N SER A 118 -11.35 11.73 -0.71
CA SER A 118 -12.47 11.55 0.22
C SER A 118 -13.16 12.88 0.52
N ARG A 119 -14.48 12.89 0.41
CA ARG A 119 -15.33 14.00 0.85
C ARG A 119 -15.75 13.91 2.31
N TYR A 120 -15.51 12.78 2.96
CA TYR A 120 -16.03 12.48 4.31
C TYR A 120 -14.99 12.62 5.40
N LYS A 121 -13.73 12.30 5.12
CA LYS A 121 -12.65 12.29 6.10
C LYS A 121 -11.30 12.55 5.44
N LYS A 122 -10.37 13.09 6.22
CA LYS A 122 -8.97 13.20 5.81
C LYS A 122 -8.33 11.81 5.82
N ILE A 123 -7.62 11.46 4.75
CA ILE A 123 -6.88 10.21 4.63
C ILE A 123 -5.40 10.48 4.98
N ALA A 124 -4.79 9.56 5.73
CA ALA A 124 -3.44 9.74 6.28
C ALA A 124 -2.32 9.20 5.37
N PHE A 125 -2.67 8.58 4.24
CA PHE A 125 -1.75 8.09 3.22
C PHE A 125 -2.11 8.65 1.84
N PRO A 126 -1.14 8.73 0.91
CA PRO A 126 -1.38 9.19 -0.44
C PRO A 126 -2.22 8.21 -1.26
N ILE A 127 -3.20 8.75 -1.99
CA ILE A 127 -3.94 8.04 -3.04
C ILE A 127 -3.46 8.56 -4.37
N VAL A 128 -2.96 7.67 -5.23
CA VAL A 128 -2.35 8.00 -6.52
C VAL A 128 -2.95 7.15 -7.62
N SER A 129 -2.86 7.62 -8.85
CA SER A 129 -3.09 6.82 -10.04
C SER A 129 -1.89 5.94 -10.35
N TYR A 130 -2.08 4.92 -11.18
CA TYR A 130 -0.98 4.04 -11.60
C TYR A 130 0.18 4.80 -12.29
N PRO A 131 -0.07 5.74 -13.24
CA PRO A 131 1.01 6.54 -13.82
C PRO A 131 1.76 7.40 -12.78
N GLU A 132 1.06 8.01 -11.82
CA GLU A 132 1.71 8.77 -10.75
C GLU A 132 2.59 7.86 -9.87
N LEU A 133 2.13 6.65 -9.55
CA LEU A 133 2.92 5.66 -8.82
C LEU A 133 4.17 5.25 -9.60
N GLU A 134 4.07 5.07 -10.93
CA GLU A 134 5.21 4.79 -11.81
C GLU A 134 6.26 5.91 -11.78
N GLU A 135 5.83 7.16 -11.82
CA GLU A 135 6.69 8.34 -11.74
C GLU A 135 7.40 8.42 -10.37
N ILE A 136 6.66 8.21 -9.27
CA ILE A 136 7.17 8.20 -7.89
C ILE A 136 8.25 7.13 -7.72
N ILE A 137 7.97 5.89 -8.13
CA ILE A 137 8.91 4.76 -8.00
C ILE A 137 10.12 4.95 -8.93
N SER A 138 9.93 5.66 -10.05
CA SER A 138 11.02 6.00 -10.96
C SER A 138 11.89 7.15 -10.49
N GLY A 139 11.51 7.88 -9.44
CA GLY A 139 12.25 9.03 -8.94
C GLY A 139 12.22 10.24 -9.89
N VAL A 140 11.23 10.31 -10.79
CA VAL A 140 11.09 11.44 -11.71
C VAL A 140 10.41 12.58 -10.96
N ILE A 141 11.18 13.54 -10.49
CA ILE A 141 10.66 14.83 -10.00
C ILE A 141 10.35 15.67 -11.25
N ARG A 142 9.08 15.96 -11.51
CA ARG A 142 8.72 17.02 -12.46
C ARG A 142 8.83 18.36 -11.71
N GLU A 143 9.77 19.18 -12.15
CA GLU A 143 9.87 20.60 -11.77
C GLU A 143 8.63 21.38 -12.25
#